data_AF-X1Q6Z1-F1
#
_entry.id   AF-X1Q6Z1-F1
#
_cell.length_a   1.000
_cell.length_b   1.000
_cell.length_c   1.000
_cell.angle_alpha   90.00
_cell.angle_beta   90.00
_cell.angle_gamma   90.00
#
_symmetry.space_group_name_H-M   'P 1'
#
loop_
_entity.id
_entity.type
_entity.pdbx_description
1 polymer ?
#
loop_
_entity_poly.entity_id
_entity_poly.type
_entity_poly.pdbx_seq_one_letter_code
_entity_poly.pdbx_strand_id
1 'polypeptide(L)'
;FALLIASFIRSHGYSVMVIDADAQGWDHEYTVAKVLEAQPFLGAIIVQGANPSASSTPKMTAASELLRTLKGKAHIKTILGGIHPSALPERTLREEETDFVCQGEGFYTILELLDRLKEGTPLRGIGGLWYW
;
A
#
# COMPACT_ATOMS: atom_id res chain seq x y z
N PHE A 1 9.44 6.34 -6.31
CA PHE A 1 8.60 5.26 -6.84
C PHE A 1 7.10 5.51 -6.65
N ALA A 2 6.62 5.73 -5.42
CA ALA A 2 5.21 6.01 -5.13
C ALA A 2 4.59 7.14 -5.98
N LEU A 3 5.32 8.22 -6.26
CA LEU A 3 4.86 9.30 -7.14
C LEU A 3 4.59 8.86 -8.58
N LEU A 4 5.35 7.90 -9.12
CA LEU A 4 5.14 7.36 -10.46
C LEU A 4 3.86 6.53 -10.50
N ILE A 5 3.66 5.65 -9.51
CA ILE A 5 2.40 4.89 -9.36
C ILE A 5 1.24 5.87 -9.24
N ALA A 6 1.34 6.90 -8.39
CA ALA A 6 0.29 7.90 -8.23
C ALA A 6 -0.03 8.63 -9.54
N SER A 7 0.99 9.04 -10.30
CA SER A 7 0.79 9.69 -11.60
C SER A 7 0.12 8.75 -12.61
N PHE A 8 0.54 7.49 -12.66
CA PHE A 8 -0.04 6.47 -13.54
C PHE A 8 -1.51 6.21 -13.18
N ILE A 9 -1.82 6.00 -11.90
CA ILE A 9 -3.21 5.77 -11.46
C ILE A 9 -4.08 7.01 -11.74
N ARG A 10 -3.55 8.22 -11.55
CA ARG A 10 -4.24 9.47 -11.92
C ARG A 10 -4.55 9.57 -13.41
N SER A 11 -3.64 9.12 -14.29
CA SER A 11 -3.89 9.13 -15.74
C SER A 11 -5.00 8.15 -16.16
N HIS A 12 -5.45 7.26 -15.27
CA HIS A 12 -6.54 6.31 -15.49
C HIS A 12 -7.84 6.72 -14.78
N GLY A 13 -7.99 8.01 -14.44
CA GLY A 13 -9.26 8.56 -13.96
C GLY A 13 -9.48 8.49 -12.44
N TYR A 14 -8.50 8.02 -11.68
CA TYR A 14 -8.57 7.97 -10.23
C TYR A 14 -7.97 9.22 -9.58
N SER A 15 -8.58 9.68 -8.48
CA SER A 15 -7.94 10.63 -7.58
C SER A 15 -6.96 9.91 -6.65
N VAL A 16 -5.71 10.38 -6.58
CA VAL A 16 -4.70 9.82 -5.66
C VAL A 16 -4.13 10.94 -4.80
N MET A 17 -4.09 10.73 -3.49
CA MET A 17 -3.34 11.54 -2.54
C MET A 17 -2.06 10.79 -2.16
N VAL A 18 -0.93 11.50 -2.08
CA VAL A 18 0.34 10.91 -1.64
C VAL A 18 0.72 11.55 -0.31
N ILE A 19 0.94 10.71 0.70
CA ILE A 19 1.42 11.11 2.01
C ILE A 19 2.85 10.59 2.15
N ASP A 20 3.80 11.49 2.36
CA ASP A 20 5.19 11.16 2.69
C ASP A 20 5.42 11.50 4.17
N ALA A 21 5.11 10.55 5.05
CA ALA A 21 5.19 10.74 6.50
C ALA A 21 6.64 11.00 6.97
N ASP A 22 7.62 10.34 6.35
CA ASP A 22 9.05 10.53 6.63
C ASP A 22 9.46 11.98 6.36
N ALA A 23 9.09 12.53 5.20
CA ALA A 23 9.41 13.91 4.82
C ALA A 23 8.73 14.95 5.73
N GLN A 24 7.59 14.61 6.33
CA GLN A 24 6.86 15.48 7.24
C GLN A 24 7.25 15.30 8.71
N GLY A 25 8.05 14.28 9.04
CA GLY A 25 8.39 13.92 10.42
C GLY A 25 7.17 13.45 11.23
N TRP A 26 6.18 12.83 10.57
CA TRP A 26 4.97 12.35 11.23
C TRP A 26 5.18 10.97 11.86
N ASP A 27 4.57 10.75 13.02
CA ASP A 27 4.43 9.42 13.59
C ASP A 27 3.27 8.64 12.96
N HIS A 28 3.13 7.37 13.32
CA HIS A 28 2.08 6.50 12.78
C HIS A 28 0.67 6.97 13.20
N GLU A 29 0.50 7.52 14.42
CA GLU A 29 -0.79 7.98 14.93
C GLU A 29 -1.32 9.17 14.12
N TYR A 30 -0.48 10.18 13.90
CA TYR A 30 -0.82 11.36 13.11
C TYR A 30 -1.00 11.00 11.63
N THR A 31 -0.13 10.14 11.10
CA THR A 31 -0.27 9.65 9.72
C THR A 31 -1.62 8.94 9.52
N VAL A 32 -2.03 8.07 10.44
CA VAL A 32 -3.35 7.44 10.40
C VAL A 32 -4.46 8.46 10.48
N ALA A 33 -4.37 9.48 11.34
CA ALA A 33 -5.38 10.53 11.40
C ALA A 33 -5.56 11.23 10.03
N LYS A 34 -4.47 11.49 9.31
CA LYS A 34 -4.51 12.06 7.96
C LYS A 34 -5.04 11.11 6.90
N VAL A 35 -4.74 9.82 7.00
CA VAL A 35 -5.34 8.80 6.13
C VAL A 35 -6.85 8.74 6.35
N LEU A 36 -7.33 8.79 7.60
CA LEU A 36 -8.75 8.75 7.93
C LEU A 36 -9.50 10.01 7.45
N GLU A 37 -8.88 11.19 7.60
CA GLU A 37 -9.41 12.46 7.08
C GLU A 37 -9.61 12.43 5.56
N ALA A 38 -8.70 11.77 4.84
CA ALA A 38 -8.77 11.64 3.38
C ALA A 38 -9.82 10.62 2.87
N GLN A 39 -10.36 9.77 3.75
CA GLN A 39 -11.36 8.74 3.45
C GLN A 39 -11.09 7.94 2.15
N PRO A 40 -9.90 7.32 2.01
CA PRO A 40 -9.53 6.64 0.77
C PRO A 40 -10.33 5.35 0.56
N PHE A 41 -10.62 5.04 -0.70
CA PHE A 41 -11.18 3.74 -1.10
C PHE A 41 -10.15 2.59 -0.94
N LEU A 42 -8.88 2.88 -1.22
CA LEU A 42 -7.75 1.95 -1.08
C LEU A 42 -6.53 2.70 -0.54
N GLY A 43 -5.94 2.22 0.55
CA GLY A 43 -4.68 2.72 1.10
C GLY A 43 -3.49 1.90 0.57
N ALA A 44 -2.64 2.52 -0.25
CA ALA A 44 -1.41 1.88 -0.74
C ALA A 44 -0.20 2.31 0.11
N ILE A 45 0.42 1.36 0.80
CA ILE A 45 1.60 1.58 1.63
C ILE A 45 2.82 1.04 0.86
N ILE A 46 3.67 1.96 0.40
CA ILE A 46 4.83 1.63 -0.42
C ILE A 46 6.08 1.61 0.46
N VAL A 47 6.57 0.42 0.78
CA VAL A 47 7.74 0.20 1.64
C VAL A 47 9.01 0.25 0.80
N GLN A 48 9.63 1.43 0.75
CA GLN A 48 10.91 1.62 0.09
C GLN A 48 11.83 2.57 0.89
N GLY A 49 13.06 2.13 1.14
CA GLY A 49 14.12 2.97 1.69
C GLY A 49 14.88 3.72 0.60
N ALA A 50 15.60 4.78 0.98
CA ALA A 50 16.47 5.52 0.06
C ALA A 50 17.63 4.68 -0.50
N ASN A 51 17.99 3.58 0.18
CA ASN A 51 19.03 2.65 -0.23
C ASN A 51 18.46 1.24 -0.53
N PRO A 52 18.57 0.73 -1.77
CA PRO A 52 18.00 -0.56 -2.18
C PRO A 52 18.55 -1.78 -1.43
N SER A 53 19.79 -1.74 -0.96
CA SER A 53 20.50 -2.92 -0.45
C SER A 53 20.38 -3.16 1.06
N ALA A 54 19.89 -2.20 1.86
CA ALA A 54 19.91 -2.31 3.32
C ALA A 54 18.69 -1.72 4.07
N SER A 55 17.75 -1.02 3.42
CA SER A 55 16.78 -0.17 4.13
C SER A 55 15.29 -0.51 3.94
N SER A 56 14.94 -1.64 3.33
CA SER A 56 13.53 -2.02 3.16
C SER A 56 12.97 -2.76 4.39
N THR A 57 13.78 -3.60 5.03
CA THR A 57 13.37 -4.39 6.22
C THR A 57 13.13 -3.53 7.47
N PRO A 58 13.96 -2.52 7.81
CA PRO A 58 13.68 -1.64 8.95
C PRO A 58 12.41 -0.80 8.77
N LYS A 59 12.02 -0.50 7.52
CA LYS A 59 10.76 0.22 7.23
C LYS A 59 9.53 -0.67 7.33
N MET A 60 9.68 -1.99 7.34
CA MET A 60 8.54 -2.88 7.60
C MET A 60 7.98 -2.66 9.00
N THR A 61 8.81 -2.45 10.03
CA THR A 61 8.32 -2.15 11.38
C THR A 61 7.40 -0.93 11.41
N ALA A 62 7.79 0.16 10.75
CA ALA A 62 6.96 1.36 10.66
C ALA A 62 5.67 1.10 9.85
N ALA A 63 5.75 0.31 8.78
CA ALA A 63 4.58 -0.08 7.99
C ALA A 63 3.61 -0.98 8.81
N SER A 64 4.13 -1.91 9.62
CA SER A 64 3.35 -2.75 10.51
C SER A 64 2.64 -1.93 11.59
N GLU A 65 3.35 -0.99 12.22
CA GLU A 65 2.76 -0.09 13.22
C GLU A 65 1.65 0.76 12.60
N LEU A 66 1.90 1.37 11.43
CA LEU A 66 0.89 2.13 10.70
C LEU A 66 -0.33 1.29 10.36
N LEU A 67 -0.13 0.06 9.85
CA LEU A 67 -1.22 -0.86 9.51
C LEU A 67 -2.05 -1.23 10.73
N ARG A 68 -1.41 -1.63 11.83
CA ARG A 68 -2.09 -2.01 13.08
C ARG A 68 -2.92 -0.84 13.63
N THR A 69 -2.34 0.35 13.69
CA THR A 69 -3.05 1.56 14.14
C THR A 69 -4.21 1.90 13.21
N LEU A 70 -4.05 1.74 11.89
CA LEU A 70 -5.12 1.99 10.91
C LEU A 70 -6.27 0.98 11.07
N LYS A 71 -5.97 -0.32 11.14
CA LYS A 71 -6.96 -1.39 11.29
C LYS A 71 -7.70 -1.35 12.61
N GLY A 72 -7.05 -0.88 13.69
CA GLY A 72 -7.70 -0.62 14.97
C GLY A 72 -8.72 0.52 14.95
N LYS A 73 -8.71 1.40 13.94
CA LYS A 73 -9.56 2.59 13.86
C LYS A 73 -10.58 2.57 12.72
N ALA A 74 -10.27 1.91 11.60
CA ALA A 74 -11.17 1.86 10.45
C ALA A 74 -10.95 0.63 9.57
N HIS A 75 -12.00 0.20 8.90
CA HIS A 75 -11.96 -0.86 7.88
C HIS A 75 -11.66 -0.27 6.49
N ILE A 76 -10.45 0.27 6.32
CA ILE A 76 -9.93 0.70 5.02
C ILE A 76 -9.23 -0.49 4.35
N LYS A 77 -9.50 -0.71 3.07
CA LYS A 77 -8.77 -1.71 2.26
C LYS A 77 -7.33 -1.24 2.06
N THR A 78 -6.36 -2.12 2.30
CA THR A 78 -4.94 -1.78 2.22
C THR A 78 -4.18 -2.70 1.29
N ILE A 79 -3.18 -2.14 0.59
CA ILE A 79 -2.20 -2.90 -0.18
C ILE A 79 -0.78 -2.51 0.22
N LEU A 80 0.06 -3.51 0.50
CA LEU A 80 1.50 -3.33 0.70
C LEU A 80 2.26 -3.56 -0.60
N GLY A 81 3.16 -2.65 -0.95
CA GLY A 81 4.05 -2.79 -2.11
C GLY A 81 5.46 -2.29 -1.79
N GLY A 82 6.38 -2.42 -2.74
CA GLY A 82 7.78 -2.04 -2.59
C GLY A 82 8.70 -3.25 -2.48
N ILE A 83 9.99 -3.00 -2.20
CA ILE A 83 11.05 -4.01 -2.38
C ILE A 83 10.83 -5.23 -1.47
N HIS A 84 10.54 -5.03 -0.18
CA HIS A 84 10.33 -6.15 0.75
C HIS A 84 9.02 -6.92 0.46
N PRO A 85 7.85 -6.27 0.37
CA PRO A 85 6.60 -6.98 0.01
C PRO A 85 6.68 -7.71 -1.33
N SER A 86 7.44 -7.16 -2.30
CA SER A 86 7.65 -7.83 -3.58
C SER A 86 8.62 -9.02 -3.50
N ALA A 87 9.62 -8.98 -2.62
CA ALA A 87 10.59 -10.07 -2.47
C ALA A 87 10.01 -11.25 -1.70
N LEU A 88 9.13 -10.99 -0.72
CA LEU A 88 8.58 -11.99 0.20
C LEU A 88 7.05 -11.88 0.32
N PRO A 89 6.28 -11.91 -0.79
CA PRO A 89 4.88 -11.52 -0.78
C PRO A 89 3.99 -12.41 0.11
N GLU A 90 4.18 -13.73 0.06
CA GLU A 90 3.45 -14.68 0.91
C GLU A 90 3.73 -14.43 2.40
N ARG A 91 5.01 -14.23 2.74
CA ARG A 91 5.42 -13.97 4.12
C ARG A 91 4.87 -12.64 4.62
N THR A 92 4.97 -11.57 3.82
CA THR A 92 4.39 -10.27 4.14
C THR A 92 2.88 -10.36 4.34
N LEU A 93 2.16 -11.08 3.47
CA LEU A 93 0.72 -11.27 3.61
C LEU A 93 0.34 -12.06 4.89
N ARG A 94 1.25 -12.91 5.40
CA ARG A 94 1.05 -13.67 6.64
C ARG A 94 1.38 -12.87 7.90
N GLU A 95 2.41 -12.04 7.84
CA GLU A 95 2.93 -11.30 8.99
C GLU A 95 2.22 -9.95 9.21
N GLU A 96 1.67 -9.35 8.15
CA GLU A 96 1.07 -8.01 8.18
C GLU A 96 -0.46 -8.03 8.08
N GLU A 97 -1.12 -7.10 8.78
CA GLU A 97 -2.59 -6.92 8.74
C GLU A 97 -3.05 -6.16 7.49
N THR A 98 -2.55 -6.53 6.31
CA THR A 98 -2.96 -5.95 5.03
C THR A 98 -3.98 -6.83 4.30
N ASP A 99 -4.89 -6.24 3.52
CA ASP A 99 -5.81 -7.01 2.68
C ASP A 99 -5.10 -7.60 1.44
N PHE A 100 -4.11 -6.87 0.92
CA PHE A 100 -3.41 -7.21 -0.31
C PHE A 100 -1.91 -6.99 -0.19
N VAL A 101 -1.13 -7.78 -0.93
CA VAL A 101 0.29 -7.52 -1.22
C VAL A 101 0.49 -7.43 -2.73
N CYS A 102 1.24 -6.42 -3.15
CA CYS A 102 1.65 -6.17 -4.52
C CYS A 102 3.07 -6.68 -4.75
N GLN A 103 3.21 -7.71 -5.56
CA GLN A 103 4.49 -8.19 -6.07
C GLN A 103 4.86 -7.49 -7.38
N GLY A 104 6.09 -7.01 -7.46
CA GLY A 104 6.61 -6.22 -8.58
C GLY A 104 6.31 -4.73 -8.44
N GLU A 105 6.27 -4.04 -9.58
CA GLU A 105 6.21 -2.58 -9.66
C GLU A 105 4.82 -2.00 -9.30
N GLY A 106 3.75 -2.79 -9.45
CA GLY A 106 2.42 -2.44 -8.98
C GLY A 106 1.61 -1.44 -9.80
N PHE A 107 2.12 -0.91 -10.92
CA PHE A 107 1.34 -0.03 -11.81
C PHE A 107 0.00 -0.65 -12.24
N TYR A 108 0.05 -1.73 -13.03
CA TYR A 108 -1.16 -2.40 -13.52
C TYR A 108 -1.87 -3.22 -12.44
N THR A 109 -1.12 -3.81 -11.51
CA THR A 109 -1.70 -4.59 -10.40
C THR A 109 -2.61 -3.73 -9.53
N ILE A 110 -2.18 -2.52 -9.14
CA ILE A 110 -3.00 -1.61 -8.33
C ILE A 110 -4.17 -1.05 -9.13
N LEU A 111 -3.96 -0.74 -10.41
CA LEU A 111 -5.04 -0.27 -11.29
C LEU A 111 -6.14 -1.32 -11.43
N GLU A 112 -5.76 -2.55 -11.80
CA GLU A 112 -6.71 -3.64 -11.99
C GLU A 112 -7.40 -4.02 -10.67
N LEU A 113 -6.69 -3.98 -9.54
CA LEU A 113 -7.30 -4.13 -8.22
C LEU A 113 -8.35 -3.05 -7.95
N LEU A 114 -8.05 -1.78 -8.21
CA LEU A 114 -8.98 -0.68 -8.03
C LEU A 114 -10.24 -0.85 -8.88
N ASP A 115 -10.06 -1.18 -10.17
CA ASP A 115 -11.16 -1.39 -11.12
C ASP A 115 -12.05 -2.53 -10.64
N ARG A 116 -11.47 -3.70 -10.34
CA ARG A 116 -12.27 -4.87 -9.92
C ARG A 116 -12.94 -4.69 -8.57
N LEU A 117 -12.31 -3.99 -7.62
CA LEU A 117 -12.94 -3.64 -6.34
C LEU A 117 -14.14 -2.69 -6.52
N LYS A 118 -14.06 -1.73 -7.44
CA LYS A 118 -15.16 -0.79 -7.72
C LYS A 118 -16.30 -1.44 -8.50
N GLU A 119 -15.97 -2.31 -9.44
CA GLU A 119 -16.96 -3.04 -10.25
C GLU A 119 -17.56 -4.25 -9.51
N GLY A 120 -16.96 -4.68 -8.41
CA GLY A 120 -17.38 -5.88 -7.68
C GLY A 120 -17.09 -7.18 -8.44
N THR A 121 -16.05 -7.18 -9.28
CA THR A 121 -15.66 -8.34 -10.10
C THR A 121 -14.59 -9.19 -9.39
N PRO A 122 -14.44 -10.49 -9.74
CA PRO A 122 -13.50 -11.38 -9.04
C PRO A 122 -12.05 -10.89 -9.15
N LEU A 123 -11.28 -10.93 -8.06
CA LEU A 123 -9.86 -10.53 -8.05
C LEU A 123 -8.90 -11.59 -8.62
N ARG A 124 -9.41 -12.79 -8.95
CA ARG A 124 -8.59 -13.90 -9.44
C ARG A 124 -7.97 -13.56 -10.79
N GLY A 125 -6.66 -13.77 -10.89
CA GLY A 125 -5.91 -13.57 -12.14
C GLY A 125 -5.33 -12.16 -12.31
N ILE A 126 -5.49 -11.26 -11.33
CA ILE A 126 -4.73 -10.00 -11.30
C ILE A 126 -3.25 -10.35 -11.12
N GLY A 127 -2.41 -9.94 -12.08
CA GLY A 127 -0.98 -10.25 -12.06
C GLY A 127 -0.26 -9.56 -10.90
N GLY A 128 0.50 -10.32 -10.11
CA GLY A 128 1.28 -9.79 -8.98
C GLY A 128 0.46 -9.45 -7.73
N LEU A 129 -0.84 -9.75 -7.69
CA LEU A 129 -1.68 -9.55 -6.51
C LEU A 129 -1.67 -10.81 -5.62
N TRP A 130 -1.39 -10.62 -4.33
CA TRP A 130 -1.43 -11.65 -3.30
C TRP A 130 -2.48 -11.30 -2.25
N TYR A 131 -3.36 -12.26 -1.96
CA TYR A 131 -4.49 -12.14 -1.02
C TYR A 131 -5.04 -13.53 -0.63
N TRP A 132 -5.87 -13.59 0.41
CA TRP A 132 -6.55 -14.82 0.87
C TRP A 132 -7.97 -14.97 0.32
#